data_AF-A0A7K9NBT8-F1
#
_entry.id   AF-A0A7K9NBT8-F1
#
_cell.length_a   1.000
_cell.length_b   1.000
_cell.length_c   1.000
_cell.angle_alpha   90.00
_cell.angle_beta   90.00
_cell.angle_gamma   90.00
#
_symmetry.space_group_name_H-M   'P 1'
#
loop_
_entity.id
_entity.type
_entity.pdbx_description
1 polymer ?
#
loop_
_entity_poly.entity_id
_entity_poly.type
_entity_poly.pdbx_seq_one_letter_code
_entity_poly.pdbx_strand_id
1 'polypeptide(L)'
;LDSICNCAVVELADYITACANIGSEQYKAELIANAIAQQLQAAKAAVKCYACREEGHVRKQCTKGQKTNKKPNKPCPHCKKGFHWSNQCHSKYDKDGNPLQNQGNSNRGMQAGTPQPNGAQFSQPPK
;
A
#
# COMPACT_ATOMS: atom_id res chain seq x y z
N LEU A 1 -10.39 -66.53 20.74
CA LEU A 1 -11.35 -65.56 20.13
C LEU A 1 -10.70 -64.20 20.35
N ASP A 2 -9.57 -63.95 19.68
CA ASP A 2 -8.70 -62.83 20.06
C ASP A 2 -8.20 -62.18 18.77
N SER A 3 -9.12 -61.49 18.11
CA SER A 3 -8.78 -60.58 17.02
C SER A 3 -9.73 -59.40 17.10
N ILE A 4 -9.58 -58.62 18.16
CA ILE A 4 -10.15 -57.28 18.21
C ILE A 4 -9.19 -56.40 17.43
N CYS A 5 -9.68 -55.88 16.30
CA CYS A 5 -8.99 -54.89 15.49
C CYS A 5 -8.44 -53.78 16.39
N ASN A 6 -7.15 -53.51 16.30
CA ASN A 6 -6.51 -52.29 16.81
C ASN A 6 -6.93 -51.09 15.94
N CYS A 7 -8.23 -50.87 15.87
CA CYS A 7 -8.84 -49.72 15.24
C CYS A 7 -8.80 -48.61 16.31
N ALA A 8 -7.67 -47.90 16.36
CA ALA A 8 -7.36 -46.72 17.19
C ALA A 8 -8.46 -46.32 18.18
N VAL A 9 -8.37 -46.83 19.41
CA VAL A 9 -9.13 -46.29 20.54
C VAL A 9 -8.55 -44.90 20.79
N VAL A 10 -9.20 -43.87 20.24
CA VAL A 10 -9.04 -42.51 20.75
C VAL A 10 -9.65 -42.57 22.15
N GLU A 11 -8.80 -42.76 23.15
CA GLU A 11 -9.22 -42.89 24.54
C GLU A 11 -9.76 -41.54 24.99
N LEU A 12 -10.74 -41.54 25.89
CA LEU A 12 -11.34 -40.31 26.45
C LEU A 12 -10.27 -39.34 26.97
N ALA A 13 -9.17 -39.87 27.49
CA ALA A 13 -8.00 -39.11 27.94
C ALA A 13 -7.35 -38.27 26.83
N ASP A 14 -7.31 -38.75 25.59
CA ASP A 14 -6.76 -38.01 24.45
C ASP A 14 -7.62 -36.80 24.13
N TYR A 15 -8.95 -36.97 24.20
CA TYR A 15 -9.89 -35.90 23.99
C TYR A 15 -9.79 -34.82 25.08
N ILE A 16 -9.69 -35.23 26.34
CA ILE A 16 -9.48 -34.31 27.47
C ILE A 16 -8.18 -33.53 27.30
N THR A 17 -7.11 -34.20 26.87
CA THR A 17 -5.79 -33.58 26.64
C THR A 17 -5.85 -32.57 25.48
N ALA A 18 -6.54 -32.90 24.39
CA ALA A 18 -6.72 -32.00 23.25
C ALA A 18 -7.48 -30.71 23.64
N CYS A 19 -8.39 -30.80 24.61
CA CYS A 19 -9.17 -29.65 25.09
C CYS A 19 -8.53 -28.91 26.27
N ALA A 20 -7.41 -29.38 26.82
CA ALA A 20 -6.87 -28.91 28.10
C ALA A 20 -6.59 -27.40 28.15
N ASN A 21 -6.29 -26.78 27.01
CA ASN A 21 -5.96 -25.36 26.92
C ASN A 21 -7.13 -24.47 26.49
N ILE A 22 -8.28 -25.04 26.13
CA ILE A 22 -9.46 -24.28 25.68
C ILE A 22 -9.93 -23.38 26.83
N GLY A 23 -10.11 -22.09 26.54
CA GLY A 23 -10.54 -21.09 27.52
C GLY A 23 -9.41 -20.44 28.32
N SER A 24 -8.17 -20.92 28.19
CA SER A 24 -6.99 -20.20 28.69
C SER A 24 -6.83 -18.84 27.99
N GLU A 25 -6.11 -17.91 28.62
CA GLU A 25 -5.79 -16.62 28.00
C GLU A 25 -4.95 -16.79 26.73
N GLN A 26 -4.10 -17.81 26.67
CA GLN A 26 -3.33 -18.15 25.47
C GLN A 26 -4.25 -18.55 24.30
N TYR A 27 -5.23 -19.40 24.56
CA TYR A 27 -6.23 -19.80 23.55
C TYR A 27 -7.00 -18.59 23.02
N LYS A 28 -7.41 -17.66 23.89
CA LYS A 28 -8.09 -16.42 23.49
C LYS A 28 -7.18 -15.53 22.64
N ALA A 29 -5.92 -15.37 23.04
CA ALA A 29 -4.94 -14.59 22.29
C ALA A 29 -4.72 -15.16 20.89
N GLU A 30 -4.60 -16.48 20.77
CA GLU A 30 -4.46 -17.15 19.47
C GLU A 30 -5.71 -17.02 18.60
N LEU A 31 -6.91 -17.17 19.19
CA LEU A 31 -8.17 -16.96 18.49
C LEU A 31 -8.25 -15.55 17.89
N ILE A 32 -7.89 -14.53 18.68
CA ILE A 32 -7.85 -13.13 18.22
C ILE A 32 -6.78 -12.94 17.15
N ALA A 33 -5.57 -13.49 17.34
CA ALA A 33 -4.48 -13.37 16.38
C ALA A 33 -4.87 -13.97 15.02
N ASN A 34 -5.52 -15.13 15.01
CA ASN A 34 -6.00 -15.77 13.79
C ASN A 34 -7.09 -14.95 13.10
N ALA A 35 -8.05 -14.39 13.85
CA ALA A 35 -9.07 -13.51 13.30
C ALA A 35 -8.46 -12.26 12.66
N ILE A 36 -7.47 -11.63 13.32
CA ILE A 36 -6.75 -10.48 12.77
C ILE A 36 -5.96 -10.87 11.51
N ALA A 37 -5.26 -12.01 11.53
CA ALA A 37 -4.50 -12.49 10.39
C ALA A 37 -5.40 -12.71 9.17
N GLN A 38 -6.56 -13.33 9.34
CA GLN A 38 -7.55 -13.52 8.28
C GLN A 38 -8.07 -12.17 7.77
N GLN A 39 -8.38 -11.23 8.67
CA GLN A 39 -8.85 -9.90 8.28
C GLN A 39 -7.80 -9.12 7.47
N LEU A 40 -6.52 -9.19 7.87
CA LEU A 40 -5.41 -8.57 7.15
C LEU A 40 -5.17 -9.21 5.78
N GLN A 41 -5.30 -10.54 5.67
CA GLN A 41 -5.23 -11.24 4.39
C GLN A 41 -6.35 -10.80 3.44
N ALA A 42 -7.59 -10.71 3.93
CA ALA A 42 -8.72 -10.21 3.15
C ALA A 42 -8.52 -8.75 2.72
N ALA A 43 -8.04 -7.89 3.64
CA ALA A 43 -7.75 -6.50 3.33
C ALA A 43 -6.65 -6.38 2.25
N LYS A 44 -5.59 -7.18 2.34
CA LYS A 44 -4.51 -7.23 1.34
C LYS A 44 -5.02 -7.71 -0.02
N ALA A 45 -5.92 -8.70 -0.04
CA ALA A 45 -6.54 -9.17 -1.28
C ALA A 45 -7.39 -8.06 -1.94
N ALA A 46 -8.11 -7.26 -1.16
CA ALA A 46 -8.94 -6.16 -1.64
C ALA A 46 -8.16 -4.92 -2.12
N VAL A 47 -6.85 -4.82 -1.84
CA VAL A 47 -6.02 -3.67 -2.27
C VAL A 47 -5.95 -3.62 -3.79
N LYS A 48 -6.41 -2.51 -4.38
CA LYS A 48 -6.29 -2.24 -5.80
C LYS A 48 -5.01 -1.49 -6.14
N CYS A 49 -4.29 -1.96 -7.14
CA CYS A 49 -3.09 -1.33 -7.65
C CYS A 49 -3.42 -0.02 -8.39
N TYR A 50 -2.85 1.10 -7.94
CA TYR A 50 -3.03 2.40 -8.59
C TYR A 50 -2.51 2.48 -10.04
N ALA A 51 -1.67 1.54 -10.47
CA ALA A 51 -1.11 1.53 -11.82
C ALA A 51 -1.94 0.72 -12.82
N CYS A 52 -2.31 -0.52 -12.49
CA CYS A 52 -3.05 -1.41 -13.39
C CYS A 52 -4.53 -1.62 -13.01
N ARG A 53 -4.96 -1.11 -11.85
CA ARG A 53 -6.33 -1.21 -11.29
C ARG A 53 -6.78 -2.62 -10.89
N GLU A 54 -5.90 -3.61 -10.96
CA GLU A 54 -6.15 -4.97 -10.47
C GLU A 54 -5.89 -5.07 -8.96
N GLU A 55 -6.55 -6.02 -8.32
CA GLU A 55 -6.46 -6.24 -6.87
C GLU A 55 -5.30 -7.16 -6.44
N GLY A 56 -5.15 -7.37 -5.14
CA GLY A 56 -4.14 -8.24 -4.54
C GLY A 56 -2.73 -7.66 -4.43
N HIS A 57 -2.46 -6.46 -4.95
CA HIS A 57 -1.12 -5.87 -4.90
C HIS A 57 -1.10 -4.34 -4.98
N VAL A 58 -0.01 -3.75 -4.50
CA VAL A 58 0.28 -2.31 -4.64
C VAL A 58 1.17 -2.04 -5.85
N ARG A 59 1.24 -0.77 -6.31
CA ARG A 59 2.08 -0.35 -7.46
C ARG A 59 3.51 -0.88 -7.44
N LYS A 60 4.15 -0.96 -6.26
CA LYS A 60 5.53 -1.45 -6.11
C LYS A 60 5.71 -2.93 -6.50
N GLN A 61 4.64 -3.72 -6.36
CA GLN A 61 4.59 -5.15 -6.67
C GLN A 61 3.94 -5.42 -8.04
N CYS A 62 3.58 -4.36 -8.79
CA CYS A 62 2.86 -4.51 -10.05
C CYS A 62 3.82 -4.92 -11.18
N THR A 63 3.64 -6.13 -11.70
CA THR A 63 4.40 -6.64 -12.86
C THR A 63 4.01 -5.94 -14.17
N LYS A 64 2.74 -5.50 -14.28
CA LYS A 64 2.19 -4.76 -15.42
C LYS A 64 2.46 -3.25 -15.36
N GLY A 65 2.90 -2.76 -14.20
CA GLY A 65 2.96 -1.34 -13.84
C GLY A 65 4.17 -0.59 -14.37
N GLN A 66 4.92 -1.17 -15.30
CA GLN A 66 5.96 -0.49 -16.06
C GLN A 66 5.28 0.50 -17.01
N LYS A 67 4.79 1.63 -16.46
CA LYS A 67 4.85 2.87 -17.23
C LYS A 67 6.34 3.09 -17.44
N THR A 68 6.85 2.54 -18.54
CA THR A 68 8.16 2.89 -19.08
C THR A 68 8.28 4.39 -18.90
N ASN A 69 9.29 4.85 -18.17
CA ASN A 69 9.64 6.27 -18.11
C ASN A 69 10.02 6.67 -19.54
N LYS A 70 9.01 6.84 -20.41
CA LYS A 70 9.20 7.22 -21.80
C LYS A 70 9.67 8.66 -21.70
N LYS A 71 10.95 8.85 -22.00
CA LYS A 71 11.47 10.17 -22.30
C LYS A 71 10.60 10.73 -23.43
N PRO A 72 10.27 12.03 -23.41
CA PRO A 72 9.54 12.61 -24.52
C PRO A 72 10.33 12.43 -25.81
N ASN A 73 9.66 12.20 -26.94
CA ASN A 73 10.31 12.11 -28.26
C ASN A 73 10.75 13.49 -28.78
N LYS A 74 10.33 14.57 -28.13
CA LYS A 74 10.71 15.94 -28.47
C LYS A 74 11.70 16.48 -27.43
N PRO A 75 12.66 17.33 -27.84
CA PRO A 75 13.53 18.02 -26.90
C PRO A 75 12.71 18.84 -25.90
N CYS A 76 13.25 19.01 -24.69
CA CYS A 76 12.66 19.82 -23.64
C CYS A 76 12.34 21.21 -24.19
N PRO A 77 11.09 21.70 -24.10
CA PRO A 77 10.73 23.01 -24.63
C PRO A 77 11.40 24.16 -23.86
N HIS A 78 11.88 23.90 -22.63
CA HIS A 78 12.54 24.88 -21.78
C HIS A 78 14.01 25.06 -22.19
N CYS A 79 14.85 24.01 -22.07
CA CYS A 79 16.29 24.14 -22.32
C CYS A 79 16.73 23.72 -23.72
N LYS A 80 15.89 22.98 -24.47
CA LYS A 80 16.21 22.42 -25.80
C LYS A 80 17.48 21.53 -25.86
N LYS A 81 18.04 21.13 -24.71
CA LYS A 81 19.32 20.37 -24.58
C LYS A 81 19.16 18.86 -24.37
N GLY A 82 17.93 18.35 -24.24
CA GLY A 82 17.73 16.91 -24.04
C GLY A 82 16.27 16.49 -23.99
N PHE A 83 16.04 15.19 -23.89
CA PHE A 83 14.72 14.58 -23.93
C PHE A 83 14.21 14.30 -22.51
N HIS A 84 13.65 15.33 -21.88
CA HIS A 84 13.02 15.27 -20.58
C HIS A 84 11.81 16.20 -20.53
N TRP A 85 10.89 15.89 -19.62
CA TRP A 85 9.72 16.73 -19.37
C TRP A 85 10.14 18.05 -18.71
N SER A 86 9.41 19.14 -18.99
CA SER A 86 9.74 20.48 -18.47
C SER A 86 9.86 20.52 -16.95
N ASN A 87 9.03 19.75 -16.24
CA ASN A 87 9.06 19.62 -14.78
C ASN A 87 10.31 18.90 -14.23
N GLN A 88 11.08 18.24 -15.10
CA GLN A 88 12.36 17.60 -14.76
C GLN A 88 13.55 18.33 -15.38
N CYS A 89 13.34 19.54 -15.91
CA CYS A 89 14.41 20.34 -16.48
C CYS A 89 15.22 21.02 -15.37
N HIS A 90 16.48 20.61 -15.22
CA HIS A 90 17.42 21.20 -14.26
C HIS A 90 18.44 22.13 -14.94
N SER A 91 18.27 22.41 -16.23
CA SER A 91 19.21 23.27 -16.97
C SER A 91 18.95 24.74 -16.67
N LYS A 92 20.03 25.52 -16.47
CA LYS A 92 19.96 26.97 -16.28
C LYS A 92 20.03 27.76 -17.60
N TYR A 93 20.44 27.11 -18.69
CA TYR A 93 20.70 27.75 -19.97
C TYR A 93 20.08 26.96 -21.12
N ASP A 94 19.57 27.65 -22.13
CA ASP A 94 19.09 27.03 -23.37
C ASP A 94 20.26 26.47 -24.21
N LYS A 95 19.93 25.75 -25.30
CA LYS A 95 20.89 25.21 -26.27
C LYS A 95 21.82 26.27 -26.89
N ASP A 96 21.39 27.53 -26.91
CA ASP A 96 22.08 28.66 -27.52
C ASP A 96 22.93 29.45 -26.50
N GLY A 97 22.89 29.05 -25.21
CA GLY A 97 23.65 29.68 -24.12
C GLY A 97 22.90 30.80 -23.40
N ASN A 98 21.65 31.08 -23.76
CA ASN A 98 20.85 32.11 -23.08
C ASN A 98 20.35 31.59 -21.73
N PRO A 99 20.33 32.45 -20.69
CA PRO A 99 19.77 32.07 -19.38
C PRO A 99 18.28 31.78 -19.49
N LEU A 100 17.84 30.68 -18.89
CA LEU A 100 16.42 30.32 -18.83
C LEU A 100 15.73 31.12 -17.72
N GLN A 101 14.56 31.68 -18.04
CA GLN A 101 13.74 32.36 -17.04
C GLN A 101 13.19 31.32 -16.06
N ASN A 102 13.76 31.28 -14.86
CA ASN A 102 13.40 30.30 -13.83
C ASN A 102 11.91 30.46 -13.47
N GLN A 103 11.04 29.60 -14.00
CA GLN A 103 9.66 29.42 -13.53
C GLN A 103 9.60 28.59 -12.23
N GLY A 104 10.68 28.59 -11.44
CA GLY A 104 10.67 28.10 -10.08
C GLY A 104 9.72 28.98 -9.27
N ASN A 105 8.79 28.34 -8.56
CA ASN A 105 7.82 28.93 -7.65
C ASN A 105 8.50 29.63 -6.44
N SER A 106 9.29 30.66 -6.72
CA SER A 106 10.09 31.41 -5.74
C SER A 106 9.32 32.60 -5.17
N ASN A 107 8.17 32.93 -5.77
CA ASN A 107 7.25 33.95 -5.29
C ASN A 107 6.01 33.33 -4.61
N ARG A 108 6.20 32.35 -3.73
CA ARG A 108 5.25 32.18 -2.62
C ARG A 108 5.74 33.11 -1.50
N GLY A 109 5.48 34.40 -1.69
CA GLY A 109 5.72 35.40 -0.66
C GLY A 109 5.10 34.97 0.66
N MET A 110 5.74 35.35 1.76
CA MET A 110 5.22 35.21 3.11
C MET A 110 3.76 35.65 3.17
N GLN A 111 2.83 34.70 3.13
CA GLN A 111 1.47 34.94 3.58
C GLN A 111 1.42 34.38 4.98
N ALA A 112 1.38 35.30 5.96
CA ALA A 112 1.19 35.01 7.36
C ALA A 112 0.00 34.04 7.51
N GLY A 113 0.25 32.92 8.18
CA GLY A 113 -0.77 31.91 8.40
C GLY A 113 -1.94 32.48 9.18
N THR A 114 -3.15 32.35 8.64
CA THR A 114 -4.36 32.38 9.46
C THR A 114 -4.50 31.00 10.12
N PRO A 115 -4.67 30.89 11.44
CA PRO A 115 -4.92 29.61 12.08
C PRO A 115 -6.31 29.11 11.66
N GLN A 116 -6.38 27.97 10.95
CA GLN A 116 -7.65 27.25 10.77
C GLN A 116 -7.92 26.42 12.03
N PRO A 117 -9.06 26.59 12.71
CA PRO A 117 -9.45 25.74 13.83
C PRO A 117 -9.99 24.40 13.30
N ASN A 118 -9.66 23.34 14.05
CA ASN A 118 -10.06 21.95 13.83
C ASN A 118 -11.57 21.78 13.61
N GLY A 119 -11.94 20.93 12.65
CA GLY A 119 -13.32 20.46 12.46
C GLY A 119 -13.35 19.04 11.90
N ALA A 120 -13.47 18.06 12.80
CA ALA A 120 -13.76 16.67 12.47
C ALA A 120 -15.16 16.57 11.84
N GLN A 121 -15.29 15.93 10.67
CA GLN A 121 -16.58 15.57 10.09
C GLN A 121 -16.70 14.05 10.04
N PHE A 122 -17.54 13.52 10.93
CA PHE A 122 -18.04 12.15 10.88
C PHE A 122 -19.15 12.08 9.82
N SER A 123 -18.96 11.25 8.79
CA SER A 123 -20.03 10.87 7.86
C SER A 123 -20.72 9.61 8.37
N GLN A 124 -22.03 9.70 8.63
CA GLN A 124 -22.87 8.54 8.95
C GLN A 124 -23.22 7.73 7.69
N PRO A 125 -23.43 6.40 7.80
CA PRO A 125 -23.84 5.58 6.67
C PRO A 125 -25.35 5.66 6.39
N PRO A 126 -25.79 5.34 5.16
CA PRO A 126 -27.19 5.44 4.74
C PRO A 126 -28.07 4.27 5.25
N LYS A 127 -29.38 4.54 5.33
CA LYS A 127 -30.46 3.60 5.69
C LYS A 127 -30.64 2.47 4.67
#